data_AF-A0A4D4MBR3-F1
#
_entry.id   AF-A0A4D4MBR3-F1
#
_cell.length_a   1.000
_cell.length_b   1.000
_cell.length_c   1.000
_cell.angle_alpha   90.00
_cell.angle_beta   90.00
_cell.angle_gamma   90.00
#
_symmetry.space_group_name_H-M   'P 1'
#
loop_
_entity.id
_entity.type
_entity.pdbx_description
1 polymer ?
#
loop_
_entity_poly.entity_id
_entity_poly.type
_entity_poly.pdbx_seq_one_letter_code
_entity_poly.pdbx_strand_id
1 'polypeptide(L)'
;MHTHFAGLDEFVAELCLDRFARTAAKAQALSGLAGQGTVARNLDAVALALFDSGGPAMSGLAMTRPAAALRIREALVDGAPGFTAIQEAITGYLKAERGLGRVAETVDPRTVALAIVGTAHHLLMTSWPGAPDPRPHMARLVAALVDS
;
A
#
# COMPACT_ATOMS: atom_id res chain seq x y z
N MET A 1 -24.20 25.81 -7.40
CA MET A 1 -23.96 24.36 -7.64
C MET A 1 -22.51 23.91 -7.43
N HIS A 2 -21.68 24.61 -6.63
CA HIS A 2 -20.28 24.20 -6.37
C HIS A 2 -20.03 23.61 -4.96
N THR A 3 -20.93 23.88 -4.00
CA THR A 3 -20.81 23.43 -2.61
C THR A 3 -20.97 21.92 -2.44
N HIS A 4 -21.90 21.30 -3.18
CA HIS A 4 -22.14 19.85 -3.07
C HIS A 4 -20.99 19.00 -3.64
N PHE A 5 -20.29 19.50 -4.67
CA PHE A 5 -19.13 18.79 -5.25
C PHE A 5 -17.86 19.00 -4.43
N ALA A 6 -17.68 20.19 -3.83
CA ALA A 6 -16.57 20.44 -2.91
C ALA A 6 -16.58 19.46 -1.72
N GLY A 7 -17.74 19.21 -1.12
CA GLY A 7 -17.86 18.23 -0.03
C GLY A 7 -17.62 16.78 -0.46
N LEU A 8 -17.99 16.42 -1.69
CA LEU A 8 -17.69 15.08 -2.21
C LEU A 8 -16.20 14.89 -2.50
N ASP A 9 -15.53 15.90 -3.05
CA ASP A 9 -14.08 15.84 -3.32
C ASP A 9 -13.27 15.79 -2.02
N GLU A 10 -13.69 16.53 -1.01
CA GLU A 10 -13.14 16.48 0.36
C GLU A 10 -13.33 15.09 0.96
N PHE A 11 -14.55 14.55 0.94
CA PHE A 11 -14.84 13.20 1.43
C PHE A 11 -14.00 12.12 0.73
N VAL A 12 -13.85 12.18 -0.60
CA VAL A 12 -13.02 11.23 -1.34
C VAL A 12 -11.55 11.35 -0.93
N ALA A 13 -11.03 12.57 -0.76
CA ALA A 13 -9.66 12.78 -0.32
C ALA A 13 -9.42 12.23 1.09
N GLU A 14 -10.30 12.53 2.04
CA GLU A 14 -10.22 12.02 3.41
C GLU A 14 -10.28 10.49 3.46
N LEU A 15 -11.17 9.87 2.68
CA LEU A 15 -11.30 8.41 2.63
C LEU A 15 -10.05 7.74 2.04
N CYS A 16 -9.40 8.36 1.04
CA CYS A 16 -8.11 7.89 0.52
C CYS A 16 -6.98 8.04 1.56
N LEU A 17 -6.93 9.17 2.28
CA LEU A 17 -5.90 9.44 3.28
C LEU A 17 -6.05 8.56 4.52
N ASP A 18 -7.26 8.37 5.05
CA ASP A 18 -7.56 7.45 6.16
C ASP A 18 -7.10 6.03 5.82
N ARG A 19 -7.32 5.60 4.57
CA ARG A 19 -6.85 4.30 4.10
C ARG A 19 -5.33 4.20 4.11
N PHE A 20 -4.64 5.19 3.54
CA PHE A 20 -3.17 5.19 3.57
C PHE A 20 -2.63 5.18 5.01
N ALA A 21 -3.24 5.94 5.91
CA ALA A 21 -2.89 5.95 7.32
C ALA A 21 -3.07 4.58 7.99
N ARG A 22 -4.19 3.90 7.75
CA ARG A 22 -4.44 2.54 8.28
C ARG A 22 -3.43 1.53 7.74
N THR A 23 -3.14 1.57 6.44
CA THR A 23 -2.13 0.67 5.84
C THR A 23 -0.74 0.98 6.36
N ALA A 24 -0.36 2.25 6.50
CA ALA A 24 0.94 2.65 7.06
C ALA A 24 1.09 2.20 8.51
N ALA A 25 0.05 2.34 9.34
CA ALA A 25 0.05 1.83 10.72
C ALA A 25 0.22 0.30 10.74
N LYS A 26 -0.48 -0.42 9.85
CA LYS A 26 -0.31 -1.88 9.71
C LYS A 26 1.10 -2.25 9.26
N ALA A 27 1.71 -1.47 8.36
CA ALA A 27 3.07 -1.68 7.90
C ALA A 27 4.09 -1.42 9.03
N GLN A 28 3.91 -0.36 9.82
CA GLN A 28 4.78 -0.05 10.96
C GLN A 28 4.77 -1.17 12.01
N ALA A 29 3.63 -1.83 12.20
CA ALA A 29 3.51 -2.98 13.10
C ALA A 29 4.35 -4.20 12.67
N LEU A 30 4.83 -4.26 11.42
CA LEU A 30 5.75 -5.32 10.97
C LEU A 30 7.04 -5.38 11.79
N SER A 31 7.51 -4.24 12.31
CA SER A 31 8.70 -4.20 13.16
C SER A 31 8.60 -5.14 14.37
N GLY A 32 7.41 -5.28 14.96
CA GLY A 32 7.14 -6.20 16.07
C GLY A 32 6.92 -7.65 15.67
N LEU A 33 6.82 -7.94 14.37
CA LEU A 33 6.62 -9.28 13.82
C LEU A 33 7.92 -9.90 13.28
N ALA A 34 9.05 -9.20 13.36
CA ALA A 34 10.34 -9.73 12.96
C ALA A 34 10.64 -11.06 13.67
N GLY A 35 10.94 -12.10 12.88
CA GLY A 35 11.18 -13.45 13.40
C GLY A 35 9.92 -14.25 13.73
N GLN A 36 8.72 -13.69 13.53
CA GLN A 36 7.44 -14.33 13.85
C GLN A 36 6.59 -14.57 12.59
N GLY A 37 5.85 -15.68 12.55
CA GLY A 37 5.06 -16.05 11.37
C GLY A 37 5.94 -16.40 10.17
N THR A 38 5.44 -16.22 8.95
CA THR A 38 6.25 -16.27 7.71
C THR A 38 6.37 -14.87 7.12
N VAL A 39 7.51 -14.60 6.46
CA VAL A 39 7.77 -13.29 5.84
C VAL A 39 6.69 -12.96 4.82
N ALA A 40 6.36 -13.93 3.94
CA ALA A 40 5.32 -13.76 2.93
C ALA A 40 3.96 -13.41 3.55
N ARG A 41 3.52 -14.13 4.61
CA ARG A 41 2.24 -13.86 5.28
C ARG A 41 2.18 -12.46 5.90
N ASN A 42 3.27 -12.03 6.53
CA ASN A 42 3.33 -10.71 7.16
C ASN A 42 3.29 -9.60 6.10
N LEU A 43 4.02 -9.76 4.99
CA LEU A 43 3.97 -8.83 3.87
C LEU A 43 2.61 -8.81 3.17
N ASP A 44 2.00 -9.97 2.95
CA ASP A 44 0.65 -10.08 2.37
C ASP A 44 -0.37 -9.34 3.23
N ALA A 45 -0.29 -9.44 4.55
CA ALA A 45 -1.19 -8.72 5.44
C ALA A 45 -1.15 -7.21 5.16
N VAL A 46 0.02 -6.63 4.89
CA VAL A 46 0.18 -5.21 4.56
C VAL A 46 -0.23 -4.92 3.12
N ALA A 47 0.28 -5.69 2.16
CA ALA A 47 0.07 -5.50 0.74
C ALA A 47 -1.41 -5.62 0.36
N LEU A 48 -2.13 -6.57 0.95
CA LEU A 48 -3.54 -6.79 0.67
C LEU A 48 -4.46 -5.77 1.35
N ALA A 49 -4.01 -5.14 2.45
CA ALA A 49 -4.77 -4.05 3.09
C ALA A 49 -4.95 -2.85 2.16
N LEU A 50 -4.08 -2.67 1.16
CA LEU A 50 -4.24 -1.66 0.12
C LEU A 50 -5.43 -1.94 -0.81
N PHE A 51 -6.03 -3.13 -0.81
CA PHE A 51 -7.19 -3.50 -1.65
C PHE A 51 -8.53 -3.68 -0.92
N ASP A 52 -8.55 -3.64 0.42
CA ASP A 52 -9.77 -3.73 1.25
C ASP A 52 -10.84 -2.67 0.91
N SER A 53 -12.09 -2.79 1.36
CA SER A 53 -13.10 -1.71 1.34
C SER A 53 -13.19 -0.85 0.05
N GLY A 54 -13.10 -1.47 -1.13
CA GLY A 54 -13.23 -0.77 -2.41
C GLY A 54 -12.01 0.05 -2.87
N GLY A 55 -10.79 -0.27 -2.42
CA GLY A 55 -9.55 0.43 -2.81
C GLY A 55 -9.43 0.77 -4.31
N PRO A 56 -9.68 -0.19 -5.22
CA PRO A 56 -9.75 0.07 -6.65
C PRO A 56 -10.81 1.09 -7.08
N ALA A 57 -12.05 0.95 -6.59
CA ALA A 57 -13.13 1.87 -6.92
C ALA A 57 -12.85 3.29 -6.39
N MET A 58 -12.32 3.39 -5.17
CA MET A 58 -11.89 4.65 -4.56
C MET A 58 -10.75 5.32 -5.34
N SER A 59 -9.79 4.53 -5.81
CA SER A 59 -8.69 5.02 -6.64
C SER A 59 -9.21 5.60 -7.96
N GLY A 60 -10.11 4.90 -8.64
CA GLY A 60 -10.78 5.41 -9.84
C GLY A 60 -11.59 6.68 -9.57
N LEU A 61 -12.31 6.75 -8.44
CA LEU A 61 -13.05 7.95 -8.03
C LEU A 61 -12.11 9.14 -7.78
N ALA A 62 -11.00 8.95 -7.07
CA ALA A 62 -10.02 10.00 -6.82
C ALA A 62 -9.35 10.49 -8.13
N MET A 63 -9.02 9.57 -9.04
CA MET A 63 -8.39 9.90 -10.32
C MET A 63 -9.27 10.74 -11.26
N THR A 64 -10.59 10.56 -11.19
CA THR A 64 -11.54 11.33 -12.01
C THR A 64 -11.85 12.72 -11.43
N ARG A 65 -11.26 13.08 -10.28
CA ARG A 65 -11.62 14.27 -9.49
C ARG A 65 -10.37 15.10 -9.15
N PRO A 66 -10.00 16.09 -9.98
CA PRO A 66 -8.77 16.86 -9.81
C PRO A 66 -8.62 17.53 -8.43
N ALA A 67 -9.72 18.04 -7.85
CA ALA A 67 -9.70 18.69 -6.54
C ALA A 67 -9.49 17.70 -5.37
N ALA A 68 -9.92 16.44 -5.51
CA ALA A 68 -9.62 15.39 -4.54
C ALA A 68 -8.15 14.95 -4.67
N ALA A 69 -7.69 14.72 -5.90
CA ALA A 69 -6.30 14.36 -6.19
C ALA A 69 -5.29 15.41 -5.68
N LEU A 70 -5.61 16.70 -5.85
CA LEU A 70 -4.78 17.79 -5.33
C LEU A 70 -4.69 17.75 -3.80
N ARG A 71 -5.83 17.63 -3.09
CA ARG A 71 -5.84 17.53 -1.63
C ARG A 71 -5.07 16.33 -1.10
N ILE A 72 -5.22 15.17 -1.74
CA ILE A 72 -4.45 13.97 -1.38
C ILE A 72 -2.96 14.26 -1.55
N ARG A 73 -2.55 14.86 -2.65
CA ARG A 73 -1.15 15.21 -2.91
C ARG A 73 -0.61 16.20 -1.86
N GLU A 74 -1.35 17.26 -1.55
CA GLU A 74 -0.95 18.27 -0.55
C GLU A 74 -0.76 17.63 0.82
N ALA A 75 -1.74 16.83 1.28
CA ALA A 75 -1.63 16.12 2.55
C ALA A 75 -0.41 15.18 2.58
N LEU A 76 -0.14 14.45 1.50
CA LEU A 76 1.05 13.59 1.40
C LEU A 76 2.37 14.37 1.42
N VAL A 77 2.41 15.56 0.79
CA VAL A 77 3.56 16.48 0.85
C VAL A 77 3.76 17.02 2.27
N ASP A 78 2.66 17.29 2.98
CA ASP A 78 2.65 17.79 4.36
C ASP A 78 2.91 16.68 5.41
N GLY A 79 3.24 15.46 4.96
CA GLY A 79 3.68 14.37 5.81
C GLY A 79 2.58 13.39 6.23
N ALA A 80 1.40 13.44 5.62
CA ALA A 80 0.41 12.39 5.81
C ALA A 80 1.01 11.02 5.39
N PRO A 81 0.76 9.96 6.17
CA PRO A 81 1.28 8.64 5.87
C PRO A 81 0.73 8.14 4.53
N GLY A 82 1.63 7.84 3.60
CA GLY A 82 1.33 7.36 2.25
C GLY A 82 2.12 6.11 1.85
N PHE A 83 2.22 5.87 0.54
CA PHE A 83 3.02 4.78 -0.02
C PHE A 83 4.50 4.81 0.43
N THR A 84 5.09 5.99 0.62
CA THR A 84 6.46 6.14 1.13
C THR A 84 6.62 5.53 2.53
N ALA A 85 5.70 5.84 3.47
CA ALA A 85 5.74 5.30 4.82
C ALA A 85 5.57 3.77 4.84
N ILE A 86 4.71 3.25 3.96
CA ILE A 86 4.51 1.79 3.79
C ILE A 86 5.80 1.14 3.28
N GLN A 87 6.43 1.72 2.25
CA GLN A 87 7.67 1.21 1.67
C GLN A 87 8.82 1.20 2.68
N GLU A 88 8.95 2.27 3.48
CA GLU A 88 9.96 2.36 4.53
C GLU A 88 9.77 1.31 5.62
N ALA A 89 8.53 1.10 6.07
CA ALA A 89 8.22 0.09 7.07
C ALA A 89 8.49 -1.34 6.56
N ILE A 90 8.10 -1.65 5.31
CA ILE A 90 8.42 -2.94 4.66
C ILE A 90 9.94 -3.12 4.53
N THR A 91 10.67 -2.07 4.13
CA THR A 91 12.13 -2.10 4.03
C THR A 91 12.78 -2.42 5.37
N GLY A 92 12.31 -1.78 6.45
CA GLY A 92 12.80 -2.02 7.81
C GLY A 92 12.55 -3.45 8.27
N TYR A 93 11.34 -3.96 8.03
CA TYR A 93 10.97 -5.33 8.33
C TYR A 93 11.85 -6.36 7.60
N LEU A 94 12.01 -6.20 6.28
CA LEU A 94 12.84 -7.10 5.47
C LEU A 94 14.31 -7.07 5.88
N LYS A 95 14.85 -5.91 6.27
CA LYS A 95 16.20 -5.82 6.83
C LYS A 95 16.34 -6.62 8.13
N ALA A 96 15.34 -6.55 9.01
CA ALA A 96 15.33 -7.30 10.26
C ALA A 96 15.24 -8.82 10.00
N GLU A 97 14.34 -9.26 9.13
CA GLU A 97 14.20 -10.67 8.75
C GLU A 97 15.47 -11.22 8.06
N ARG A 98 16.14 -10.41 7.23
CA ARG A 98 17.43 -10.77 6.62
C ARG A 98 18.52 -10.94 7.67
N GLY A 99 18.62 -10.02 8.64
CA GLY A 99 19.54 -10.15 9.77
C GLY A 99 19.28 -11.38 10.67
N LEU A 100 18.06 -11.94 10.63
CA LEU A 100 17.68 -13.19 11.29
C LEU A 100 17.89 -14.43 10.40
N GLY A 101 18.39 -14.29 9.17
CA GLY A 101 18.59 -15.38 8.22
C GLY A 101 17.29 -15.93 7.62
N ARG A 102 16.17 -15.21 7.75
CA ARG A 102 14.84 -15.62 7.26
C ARG A 102 14.51 -15.08 5.88
N VAL A 103 15.32 -14.14 5.39
CA VAL A 103 15.35 -13.64 4.01
C VAL A 103 16.78 -13.80 3.51
N ALA A 104 16.97 -14.24 2.27
CA ALA A 104 18.31 -14.45 1.72
C ALA A 104 19.12 -13.15 1.64
N GLU A 105 20.44 -13.22 1.84
CA GLU A 105 21.33 -12.04 1.77
C GLU A 105 21.38 -11.42 0.36
N THR A 106 21.05 -12.19 -0.67
CA THR A 106 20.93 -11.73 -2.06
C THR A 106 19.71 -10.85 -2.31
N VAL A 107 18.71 -10.90 -1.43
CA VAL A 107 17.51 -10.06 -1.53
C VAL A 107 17.85 -8.64 -1.06
N ASP A 108 17.59 -7.66 -1.92
CA ASP A 108 17.63 -6.24 -1.55
C ASP A 108 16.27 -5.79 -0.95
N PRO A 109 16.19 -5.50 0.35
CA PRO A 109 14.95 -5.11 1.02
C PRO A 109 14.25 -3.91 0.39
N ARG A 110 15.02 -2.94 -0.11
CA ARG A 110 14.45 -1.71 -0.69
C ARG A 110 13.81 -1.99 -2.05
N THR A 111 14.46 -2.80 -2.89
CA THR A 111 13.92 -3.22 -4.19
C THR A 111 12.65 -4.04 -4.01
N VAL A 112 12.62 -4.98 -3.07
CA VAL A 112 11.39 -5.76 -2.78
C VAL A 112 10.28 -4.86 -2.28
N ALA A 113 10.55 -3.94 -1.35
CA ALA A 113 9.55 -3.00 -0.86
C ALA A 113 8.99 -2.12 -2.00
N LEU A 114 9.86 -1.61 -2.87
CA LEU A 114 9.46 -0.83 -4.05
C LEU A 114 8.60 -1.65 -5.01
N ALA A 115 8.96 -2.91 -5.27
CA ALA A 115 8.20 -3.78 -6.15
C ALA A 115 6.79 -4.05 -5.58
N ILE A 116 6.68 -4.37 -4.29
CA ILE A 116 5.38 -4.60 -3.63
C ILE A 116 4.51 -3.34 -3.69
N VAL A 117 5.05 -2.19 -3.27
CA VAL A 117 4.29 -0.93 -3.24
C VAL A 117 3.94 -0.45 -4.66
N GLY A 118 4.88 -0.56 -5.60
CA GLY A 118 4.69 -0.20 -7.00
C GLY A 118 3.65 -1.06 -7.70
N THR A 119 3.63 -2.37 -7.46
CA THR A 119 2.58 -3.25 -7.99
C THR A 119 1.22 -2.98 -7.35
N ALA A 120 1.18 -2.70 -6.03
CA ALA A 120 -0.08 -2.29 -5.40
C ALA A 120 -0.65 -1.03 -6.05
N HIS A 121 0.20 -0.02 -6.23
CA HIS A 121 -0.16 1.23 -6.89
C HIS A 121 -0.65 0.97 -8.31
N HIS A 122 0.09 0.19 -9.11
CA HIS A 122 -0.33 -0.19 -10.46
C HIS A 122 -1.74 -0.81 -10.46
N LEU A 123 -1.96 -1.84 -9.65
CA LEU A 123 -3.25 -2.55 -9.58
C LEU A 123 -4.39 -1.66 -9.10
N LEU A 124 -4.12 -0.68 -8.23
CA LEU A 124 -5.11 0.30 -7.80
C LEU A 124 -5.47 1.29 -8.91
N MET A 125 -4.49 1.75 -9.69
CA MET A 125 -4.69 2.76 -10.73
C MET A 125 -5.25 2.17 -12.04
N THR A 126 -5.07 0.86 -12.28
CA THR A 126 -5.48 0.19 -13.53
C THR A 126 -6.71 -0.69 -13.39
N SER A 127 -7.36 -0.72 -12.23
CA SER A 127 -8.58 -1.51 -12.02
C SER A 127 -9.84 -0.77 -12.47
N TRP A 128 -10.92 -1.50 -12.72
CA TRP A 128 -12.21 -1.00 -13.17
C TRP A 128 -13.37 -1.86 -12.62
N PRO A 129 -14.63 -1.39 -12.67
CA PRO A 129 -15.78 -2.20 -12.25
C PRO A 129 -15.87 -3.52 -13.02
N GLY A 130 -15.84 -4.65 -12.31
CA GLY A 130 -15.85 -6.00 -12.91
C GLY A 130 -14.46 -6.54 -13.29
N ALA A 131 -13.38 -5.80 -13.00
CA ALA A 131 -12.03 -6.34 -13.13
C ALA A 131 -11.81 -7.54 -12.18
N PRO A 132 -10.93 -8.49 -12.54
CA PRO A 132 -10.53 -9.58 -11.66
C PRO A 132 -9.98 -9.07 -10.31
N ASP A 133 -10.15 -9.85 -9.26
CA ASP A 133 -9.58 -9.53 -7.94
C ASP A 133 -8.04 -9.38 -8.04
N PRO A 134 -7.46 -8.24 -7.63
CA PRO A 134 -6.01 -8.05 -7.65
C PRO A 134 -5.26 -8.87 -6.59
N ARG A 135 -5.93 -9.35 -5.53
CA ARG A 135 -5.28 -10.01 -4.39
C ARG A 135 -4.47 -11.25 -4.76
N PRO A 136 -4.94 -12.18 -5.62
CA PRO A 136 -4.14 -13.33 -6.04
C PRO A 136 -2.90 -12.97 -6.88
N HIS A 137 -2.91 -11.83 -7.57
CA HIS A 137 -1.73 -11.34 -8.29
C HIS A 137 -0.69 -10.79 -7.30
N MET A 138 -1.15 -10.02 -6.31
CA MET A 138 -0.29 -9.48 -5.26
C MET A 138 0.35 -10.59 -4.42
N ALA A 139 -0.42 -11.57 -3.95
CA ALA A 139 0.11 -12.66 -3.12
C ALA A 139 1.18 -13.49 -3.86
N ARG A 140 0.98 -13.73 -5.16
CA ARG A 140 1.99 -14.40 -6.01
C ARG A 140 3.26 -13.58 -6.16
N LEU A 141 3.14 -12.26 -6.32
CA LEU A 141 4.30 -11.37 -6.37
C LEU A 141 5.07 -11.41 -5.05
N VAL A 142 4.37 -11.29 -3.92
CA VAL A 142 5.00 -11.32 -2.59
C VAL A 142 5.77 -12.61 -2.39
N ALA A 143 5.14 -13.77 -2.63
CA ALA A 143 5.80 -15.07 -2.53
C ALA A 143 7.04 -15.15 -3.43
N ALA A 144 6.91 -14.77 -4.71
CA ALA A 144 8.03 -14.80 -5.65
C ALA A 144 9.21 -13.93 -5.20
N LEU A 145 8.96 -12.78 -4.58
CA LEU A 145 10.02 -11.86 -4.16
C LEU A 145 10.74 -12.28 -2.87
N VAL A 146 10.10 -13.06 -1.99
CA VAL A 146 10.68 -13.47 -0.70
C VAL A 146 11.20 -14.90 -0.69
N ASP A 147 10.71 -15.75 -1.58
CA ASP A 147 11.14 -17.15 -1.73
C ASP A 147 12.30 -17.30 -2.74
N SER A 148 12.80 -16.19 -3.31
CA SER A 148 13.92 -16.13 -4.28
C SER A 148 15.31 -16.12 -3.64
#